data_AF-A0A0G1NYB1-F1
#
_entry.id   AF-A0A0G1NYB1-F1
#
_cell.length_a   1.000
_cell.length_b   1.000
_cell.length_c   1.000
_cell.angle_alpha   90.00
_cell.angle_beta   90.00
_cell.angle_gamma   90.00
#
_symmetry.space_group_name_H-M   'P 1'
#
loop_
_entity.id
_entity.type
_entity.pdbx_description
1 polymer ?
#
loop_
_entity_poly.entity_id
_entity_poly.type
_entity_poly.pdbx_seq_one_letter_code
_entity_poly.pdbx_strand_id
1 'polypeptide(L)'
;MHLAGNPLLHATPKTDVDAVLKKYNIPEKYLLYVGDINYNKNLPALLRAFSTLSQNLHLVMVGRSLNNIEIPEGRWIHDTIQEKGIAQRVHLLTDIPKHPATELAALFTGASAYVQPSLYEGFGLSVLDAMQCGALVISSTGGFLIPEMNMKWQIR
;
A
#
# COMPACT_ATOMS: atom_id res chain seq x y z
N MET A 1 -4.05 -24.50 -11.03
CA MET A 1 -3.72 -23.44 -10.06
C MET A 1 -3.76 -22.13 -10.84
N HIS A 2 -4.87 -21.39 -10.78
CA HIS A 2 -5.00 -20.10 -11.49
C HIS A 2 -4.36 -19.02 -10.60
N LEU A 3 -3.20 -18.53 -11.01
CA LEU A 3 -2.51 -17.41 -10.37
C LEU A 3 -3.19 -16.11 -10.85
N ALA A 4 -4.31 -15.76 -10.24
CA ALA A 4 -5.03 -14.51 -10.49
C ALA A 4 -5.04 -13.66 -9.22
N GLY A 5 -5.03 -12.33 -9.39
CA GLY A 5 -5.35 -11.40 -8.29
C GLY A 5 -6.70 -11.72 -7.68
N ASN A 6 -6.96 -11.22 -6.47
CA ASN A 6 -8.19 -11.49 -5.75
C ASN A 6 -9.40 -11.11 -6.63
N PRO A 7 -10.25 -12.07 -7.05
CA PRO A 7 -11.35 -11.81 -7.98
C PRO A 7 -12.44 -10.91 -7.40
N LEU A 8 -12.32 -10.52 -6.13
CA LEU A 8 -13.21 -9.57 -5.46
C LEU A 8 -12.67 -8.14 -5.48
N LEU A 9 -11.46 -7.91 -5.99
CA LEU A 9 -10.83 -6.60 -6.08
C LEU A 9 -10.93 -6.09 -7.52
N HIS A 10 -11.76 -5.07 -7.69
CA HIS A 10 -11.95 -4.35 -8.94
C HIS A 10 -12.05 -2.86 -8.67
N ALA A 11 -11.78 -2.05 -9.70
CA ALA A 11 -11.94 -0.61 -9.61
C ALA A 11 -13.35 -0.25 -9.10
N THR A 12 -13.41 0.62 -8.10
CA THR A 12 -14.67 1.03 -7.48
C THR A 12 -15.12 2.41 -7.96
N PRO A 13 -16.45 2.71 -7.93
CA PRO A 13 -16.95 4.04 -8.21
C PRO A 13 -16.34 5.11 -7.28
N LYS A 14 -16.17 6.32 -7.80
CA LYS A 14 -15.62 7.44 -7.01
C LYS A 14 -16.40 7.70 -5.71
N THR A 15 -17.72 7.51 -5.71
CA THR A 15 -18.56 7.65 -4.51
C THR A 15 -18.14 6.71 -3.38
N ASP A 16 -17.73 5.49 -3.71
CA ASP A 16 -17.30 4.48 -2.73
C ASP A 16 -15.89 4.78 -2.25
N VAL A 17 -15.02 5.25 -3.15
CA VAL A 17 -13.69 5.77 -2.78
C VAL A 17 -13.82 6.91 -1.78
N ASP A 18 -14.60 7.94 -2.11
CA ASP A 18 -14.80 9.12 -1.26
C ASP A 18 -15.40 8.73 0.11
N ALA A 19 -16.31 7.75 0.15
CA ALA A 19 -16.88 7.24 1.39
C ALA A 19 -15.83 6.55 2.28
N VAL A 20 -14.95 5.74 1.70
CA VAL A 20 -13.86 5.05 2.42
C VAL A 20 -12.80 6.03 2.88
N LEU A 21 -12.38 6.99 2.04
CA LEU A 21 -11.43 8.02 2.43
C LEU A 21 -11.97 8.86 3.59
N LYS A 22 -13.25 9.22 3.55
CA LYS A 22 -13.92 9.94 4.65
C LYS A 22 -14.01 9.08 5.92
N LYS A 23 -14.35 7.79 5.81
CA LYS A 23 -14.44 6.85 6.94
C LYS A 23 -13.11 6.76 7.69
N TYR A 24 -12.01 6.73 6.97
CA TYR A 24 -10.66 6.57 7.53
C TYR A 24 -9.89 7.89 7.69
N ASN A 25 -10.52 9.04 7.42
CA ASN A 25 -9.90 10.36 7.47
C ASN A 25 -8.61 10.48 6.63
N ILE A 26 -8.64 9.86 5.44
CA ILE A 26 -7.53 9.84 4.47
C ILE A 26 -7.74 10.98 3.47
N PRO A 27 -6.70 11.79 3.17
CA PRO A 27 -6.78 12.82 2.15
C PRO A 27 -6.68 12.25 0.74
N GLU A 28 -7.10 13.03 -0.27
CA GLU A 28 -7.16 12.57 -1.67
C GLU A 28 -5.81 12.16 -2.28
N LYS A 29 -4.69 12.70 -1.77
CA LYS A 29 -3.34 12.41 -2.28
C LYS A 29 -2.56 11.52 -1.33
N TYR A 30 -2.55 10.23 -1.63
CA TYR A 30 -1.83 9.26 -0.81
C TYR A 30 -1.15 8.17 -1.64
N LEU A 31 -0.05 7.66 -1.09
CA LEU A 31 0.56 6.39 -1.48
C LEU A 31 -0.05 5.28 -0.64
N LEU A 32 -0.27 4.12 -1.25
CA LEU A 32 -0.82 2.95 -0.57
C LEU A 32 0.26 1.87 -0.42
N TYR A 33 0.36 1.29 0.77
CA TYR A 33 1.10 0.07 1.05
C TYR A 33 0.14 -0.96 1.66
N VAL A 34 0.21 -2.21 1.19
CA VAL A 34 -0.63 -3.31 1.68
C VAL A 34 0.28 -4.49 2.02
N GLY A 35 0.34 -4.82 3.30
CA GLY A 35 1.18 -5.89 3.79
C GLY A 35 1.42 -5.75 5.29
N ASP A 36 1.65 -6.88 5.95
CA ASP A 36 2.01 -6.85 7.37
C ASP A 36 3.53 -6.68 7.57
N ILE A 37 3.94 -6.50 8.82
CA ILE A 37 5.33 -6.37 9.23
C ILE A 37 6.09 -7.66 8.89
N ASN A 38 7.06 -7.54 8.00
CA ASN A 38 8.01 -8.61 7.66
C ASN A 38 9.29 -7.97 7.14
N TYR A 39 10.46 -8.51 7.54
CA TYR A 39 11.77 -8.07 7.07
C TYR A 39 11.85 -7.95 5.53
N ASN A 40 11.23 -8.89 4.81
CA ASN A 40 11.25 -8.93 3.35
C ASN A 40 10.49 -7.75 2.68
N LYS A 41 9.61 -7.06 3.42
CA LYS A 41 8.80 -5.95 2.92
C LYS A 41 9.54 -4.61 2.96
N ASN A 42 10.71 -4.54 3.60
CA ASN A 42 11.59 -3.37 3.60
C ASN A 42 10.89 -2.04 3.96
N LEU A 43 10.00 -2.10 4.96
CA LEU A 43 9.34 -0.94 5.54
C LEU A 43 10.32 0.18 5.95
N PRO A 44 11.57 -0.11 6.38
CA PRO A 44 12.53 0.95 6.63
C PRO A 44 12.86 1.82 5.42
N ALA A 45 13.00 1.23 4.23
CA ALA A 45 13.22 2.00 3.02
C ALA A 45 12.00 2.84 2.65
N LEU A 46 10.79 2.29 2.82
CA LEU A 46 9.53 3.00 2.58
C LEU A 46 9.42 4.26 3.43
N LEU A 47 9.56 4.14 4.76
CA LEU A 47 9.41 5.26 5.68
C LEU A 47 10.49 6.33 5.45
N ARG A 48 11.73 5.91 5.19
CA ARG A 48 12.82 6.83 4.87
C ARG A 48 12.54 7.59 3.58
N ALA A 49 12.16 6.90 2.50
CA ALA A 49 11.84 7.55 1.23
C ALA A 49 10.63 8.49 1.38
N PHE A 50 9.58 8.05 2.07
CA PHE A 50 8.39 8.87 2.30
C PHE A 50 8.70 10.14 3.10
N SER A 51 9.64 10.09 4.05
CA SER A 51 10.03 11.26 4.84
C SER A 51 10.62 12.41 4.01
N THR A 52 11.09 12.14 2.80
CA THR A 52 11.65 13.17 1.89
C THR A 52 10.65 13.67 0.84
N LEU A 53 9.45 13.10 0.78
CA LEU A 53 8.41 13.50 -0.18
C LEU A 53 7.65 14.75 0.26
N SER A 54 6.85 15.29 -0.67
CA SER A 54 6.01 16.48 -0.47
C SER A 54 5.14 16.36 0.78
N GLN A 55 5.01 17.47 1.52
CA GLN A 55 4.17 17.55 2.73
C GLN A 55 2.68 17.35 2.44
N ASN A 56 2.24 17.57 1.19
CA ASN A 56 0.84 17.35 0.78
C ASN A 56 0.54 15.89 0.43
N LEU A 57 1.54 15.00 0.50
CA LEU A 57 1.41 13.58 0.22
C LEU A 57 1.35 12.78 1.53
N HIS A 58 0.37 11.88 1.59
CA HIS A 58 0.17 10.98 2.72
C HIS A 58 0.59 9.54 2.37
N LEU A 59 0.82 8.74 3.40
CA LEU A 59 1.10 7.32 3.28
C LEU A 59 0.03 6.56 4.04
N VAL A 60 -0.70 5.69 3.34
CA VAL A 60 -1.66 4.77 3.93
C VAL A 60 -1.04 3.39 3.95
N MET A 61 -0.91 2.79 5.13
CA MET A 61 -0.36 1.46 5.32
C MET A 61 -1.44 0.54 5.88
N VAL A 62 -1.77 -0.51 5.13
CA VAL A 62 -2.80 -1.49 5.50
C VAL A 62 -2.13 -2.80 5.93
N GLY A 63 -2.37 -3.22 7.17
CA GLY A 63 -1.77 -4.43 7.73
C GLY A 63 -2.10 -4.58 9.22
N ARG A 64 -2.44 -5.80 9.64
CA ARG A 64 -3.02 -6.07 10.97
C ARG A 64 -2.06 -5.77 12.11
N SER A 65 -0.77 -6.01 11.92
CA SER A 65 0.22 -5.88 12.98
C SER A 65 1.02 -4.58 12.88
N LEU A 66 0.68 -3.66 11.96
CA LEU A 66 1.44 -2.42 11.73
C LEU A 66 1.52 -1.48 12.94
N ASN A 67 0.54 -1.54 13.83
CA ASN A 67 0.51 -0.77 15.09
C ASN A 67 0.93 -1.59 16.32
N ASN A 68 1.38 -2.83 16.13
CA ASN A 68 1.74 -3.71 17.23
C ASN A 68 3.10 -3.33 17.82
N ILE A 69 3.08 -2.44 18.82
CA ILE A 69 4.29 -1.96 19.50
C ILE A 69 4.91 -2.98 20.47
N GLU A 70 4.24 -4.12 20.71
CA GLU A 70 4.76 -5.19 21.56
C GLU A 70 5.86 -6.00 20.87
N ILE A 71 5.91 -5.96 19.53
CA ILE A 71 7.00 -6.57 18.77
C ILE A 71 8.06 -5.52 18.40
N PRO A 72 9.36 -5.88 18.39
CA PRO A 72 10.44 -4.95 18.10
C PRO A 72 10.25 -4.18 16.79
N GLU A 73 9.75 -4.85 15.76
CA GLU A 73 9.56 -4.28 14.43
C GLU A 73 8.43 -3.26 14.38
N GLY A 74 7.32 -3.51 15.08
CA GLY A 74 6.20 -2.56 15.14
C GLY A 74 6.53 -1.35 15.99
N ARG A 75 7.28 -1.54 17.08
CA ARG A 75 7.87 -0.44 17.84
C ARG A 75 8.82 0.40 16.99
N TRP A 76 9.69 -0.24 16.21
CA TRP A 76 10.61 0.46 15.31
C TRP A 76 9.87 1.31 14.27
N ILE A 77 8.77 0.81 13.68
CA ILE A 77 7.93 1.56 12.75
C ILE A 77 7.34 2.79 13.44
N HIS A 78 6.74 2.60 14.62
CA HIS A 78 6.15 3.67 15.41
C HIS A 78 7.19 4.76 15.72
N ASP A 79 8.34 4.38 16.25
CA ASP A 79 9.39 5.33 16.65
C ASP A 79 9.95 6.08 15.44
N THR A 80 10.16 5.39 14.31
CA THR A 80 10.61 6.00 13.06
C THR A 80 9.62 7.05 12.54
N ILE A 81 8.32 6.79 12.63
CA ILE A 81 7.26 7.73 12.21
C ILE A 81 7.31 9.00 13.06
N GLN A 82 7.56 8.87 14.36
CA GLN A 82 7.69 10.02 15.27
C GLN A 82 9.00 10.78 15.03
N GLU A 83 10.14 10.10 15.00
CA GLU A 83 11.47 10.69 14.81
C GLU A 83 11.60 11.46 13.49
N LYS A 84 10.94 10.97 12.42
CA LYS A 84 10.92 11.62 11.11
C LYS A 84 9.90 12.76 11.01
N GLY A 85 9.09 13.00 12.05
CA GLY A 85 8.06 14.04 12.05
C GLY A 85 6.96 13.80 11.01
N ILE A 86 6.67 12.54 10.68
CA ILE A 86 5.69 12.16 9.64
C ILE A 86 4.39 11.59 10.21
N ALA A 87 4.22 11.59 11.53
CA ALA A 87 3.05 11.03 12.22
C ALA A 87 1.71 11.55 11.68
N GLN A 88 1.61 12.84 11.34
CA GLN A 88 0.38 13.44 10.80
C GLN A 88 0.09 13.04 9.34
N ARG A 89 1.05 12.40 8.66
CA ARG A 89 0.96 12.03 7.24
C ARG A 89 0.94 10.52 7.02
N VAL A 90 1.12 9.72 8.06
CA VAL A 90 1.09 8.26 7.99
C VAL A 90 -0.19 7.75 8.66
N HIS A 91 -1.00 7.01 7.89
CA HIS A 91 -2.24 6.40 8.33
C HIS A 91 -2.05 4.89 8.42
N LEU A 92 -2.05 4.34 9.63
CA LEU A 92 -1.96 2.90 9.87
C LEU A 92 -3.36 2.31 9.99
N LEU A 93 -3.75 1.47 9.04
CA LEU A 93 -5.05 0.83 8.99
C LEU A 93 -4.91 -0.66 9.31
N THR A 94 -5.27 -1.04 10.54
CA THR A 94 -5.12 -2.41 11.04
C THR A 94 -6.37 -3.27 10.91
N ASP A 95 -7.53 -2.61 10.79
CA ASP A 95 -8.85 -3.26 10.84
C ASP A 95 -9.63 -3.15 9.53
N ILE A 96 -8.93 -3.30 8.40
CA ILE A 96 -9.59 -3.40 7.09
C ILE A 96 -10.11 -4.83 6.91
N PRO A 97 -11.42 -5.03 6.74
CA PRO A 97 -11.97 -6.35 6.49
C PRO A 97 -11.43 -6.90 5.17
N LYS A 98 -10.98 -8.17 5.20
CA LYS A 98 -10.61 -8.88 3.97
C LYS A 98 -11.85 -9.17 3.12
N HIS A 99 -13.02 -9.25 3.74
CA HIS A 99 -14.31 -9.49 3.10
C HIS A 99 -15.43 -8.68 3.79
N PRO A 100 -16.29 -8.00 3.01
CA PRO A 100 -16.13 -7.77 1.57
C PRO A 100 -14.91 -6.88 1.30
N ALA A 101 -14.17 -7.16 0.24
CA ALA A 101 -12.92 -6.47 -0.09
C ALA A 101 -13.13 -5.05 -0.66
N THR A 102 -14.32 -4.48 -0.47
CA THR A 102 -14.77 -3.20 -1.05
C THR A 102 -13.95 -2.03 -0.56
N GLU A 103 -13.56 -2.04 0.70
CA GLU A 103 -12.77 -0.96 1.29
C GLU A 103 -11.32 -1.01 0.79
N LEU A 104 -10.74 -2.20 0.68
CA LEU A 104 -9.41 -2.37 0.12
C LEU A 104 -9.37 -2.00 -1.38
N ALA A 105 -10.38 -2.40 -2.15
CA ALA A 105 -10.54 -2.03 -3.56
C ALA A 105 -10.65 -0.51 -3.74
N ALA A 106 -11.42 0.16 -2.87
CA ALA A 106 -11.53 1.62 -2.84
C ALA A 106 -10.19 2.30 -2.52
N LEU A 107 -9.44 1.76 -1.55
CA LEU A 107 -8.11 2.27 -1.22
C LEU A 107 -7.12 2.10 -2.39
N PHE A 108 -7.15 0.99 -3.12
CA PHE A 108 -6.34 0.83 -4.32
C PHE A 108 -6.76 1.81 -5.41
N THR A 109 -8.06 1.90 -5.70
CA THR A 109 -8.62 2.73 -6.78
C THR A 109 -8.31 4.22 -6.57
N GLY A 110 -8.40 4.70 -5.33
CA GLY A 110 -8.12 6.10 -4.99
C GLY A 110 -6.63 6.45 -4.83
N ALA A 111 -5.74 5.45 -4.79
CA ALA A 111 -4.33 5.69 -4.51
C ALA A 111 -3.64 6.43 -5.67
N SER A 112 -2.80 7.41 -5.33
CA SER A 112 -1.93 8.04 -6.34
C SER A 112 -0.89 7.06 -6.88
N ALA A 113 -0.42 6.16 -6.02
CA ALA A 113 0.29 4.94 -6.42
C ALA A 113 0.25 3.90 -5.29
N TYR A 114 0.24 2.64 -5.66
CA TYR A 114 0.58 1.52 -4.80
C TYR A 114 2.11 1.35 -4.75
N VAL A 115 2.67 1.22 -3.55
CA VAL A 115 4.11 1.06 -3.32
C VAL A 115 4.39 -0.32 -2.74
N GLN A 116 5.22 -1.08 -3.45
CA GLN A 116 5.75 -2.36 -3.01
C GLN A 116 7.27 -2.24 -2.78
N PRO A 117 7.73 -1.96 -1.55
CA PRO A 117 9.15 -1.74 -1.26
C PRO A 117 9.95 -3.05 -1.11
N SER A 118 9.30 -4.20 -1.21
CA SER A 118 9.84 -5.52 -0.85
C SER A 118 11.11 -5.88 -1.58
N LEU A 119 12.03 -6.56 -0.88
CA LEU A 119 13.30 -7.06 -1.42
C LEU A 119 13.14 -8.40 -2.15
N TYR A 120 12.20 -9.22 -1.68
CA TYR A 120 11.82 -10.51 -2.26
C TYR A 120 10.35 -10.78 -1.95
N GLU A 121 9.57 -11.05 -2.98
CA GLU A 121 8.19 -11.53 -2.87
C GLU A 121 8.10 -12.90 -3.58
N GLY A 122 7.06 -13.65 -3.23
CA GLY A 122 6.55 -14.69 -4.14
C GLY A 122 5.89 -14.05 -5.36
N PHE A 123 4.68 -14.47 -5.70
CA PHE A 123 3.98 -14.07 -6.94
C PHE A 123 3.52 -12.59 -7.02
N GLY A 124 3.67 -11.77 -5.97
CA GLY A 124 3.29 -10.36 -6.02
C GLY A 124 1.77 -10.14 -6.16
N LEU A 125 0.95 -10.93 -5.47
CA LEU A 125 -0.52 -10.86 -5.57
C LEU A 125 -1.08 -9.45 -5.30
N SER A 126 -0.49 -8.71 -4.37
CA SER A 126 -0.86 -7.32 -4.08
C SER A 126 -0.64 -6.35 -5.25
N VAL A 127 0.35 -6.64 -6.11
CA VAL A 127 0.59 -5.88 -7.35
C VAL A 127 -0.52 -6.18 -8.36
N LEU A 128 -0.92 -7.45 -8.49
CA LEU A 128 -2.04 -7.83 -9.37
C LEU A 128 -3.36 -7.19 -8.89
N ASP A 129 -3.60 -7.20 -7.58
CA ASP A 129 -4.75 -6.55 -6.96
C ASP A 129 -4.78 -5.04 -7.23
N ALA A 130 -3.63 -4.37 -7.08
CA ALA A 130 -3.47 -2.95 -7.38
C ALA A 130 -3.80 -2.65 -8.85
N MET A 131 -3.27 -3.46 -9.78
CA MET A 131 -3.51 -3.31 -11.21
C MET A 131 -4.97 -3.59 -11.58
N GLN A 132 -5.62 -4.58 -10.96
CA GLN A 132 -7.04 -4.86 -11.17
C GLN A 132 -7.95 -3.70 -10.73
N CYS A 133 -7.48 -2.90 -9.76
CA CYS A 133 -8.16 -1.68 -9.30
C CYS A 133 -7.75 -0.42 -10.07
N GLY A 134 -6.84 -0.52 -11.04
CA GLY A 134 -6.37 0.62 -11.85
C GLY A 134 -5.32 1.50 -11.16
N ALA A 135 -4.71 1.07 -10.06
CA ALA A 135 -3.69 1.83 -9.36
C ALA A 135 -2.35 1.81 -10.12
N LEU A 136 -1.64 2.95 -10.13
CA LEU A 136 -0.24 2.98 -10.57
C LEU A 136 0.62 2.19 -9.57
N VAL A 137 1.54 1.36 -10.06
CA VAL A 137 2.41 0.53 -9.19
C VAL A 137 3.86 1.03 -9.21
N ILE A 138 4.43 1.25 -8.02
CA ILE A 138 5.84 1.52 -7.78
C ILE A 138 6.42 0.31 -7.03
N SER A 139 7.32 -0.43 -7.66
CA SER A 139 7.94 -1.63 -7.09
C SER A 139 9.46 -1.46 -6.97
N SER A 140 10.07 -2.10 -5.99
CA SER A 140 11.53 -2.30 -5.96
C SER A 140 11.99 -3.18 -7.14
N THR A 141 13.26 -3.05 -7.55
CA THR A 141 13.84 -3.87 -8.63
C THR A 141 14.25 -5.28 -8.23
N GLY A 142 14.03 -5.69 -6.97
CA GLY A 142 14.41 -7.00 -6.44
C GLY A 142 13.24 -7.99 -6.44
N GLY A 143 13.33 -9.04 -7.27
CA GLY A 143 12.36 -10.14 -7.32
C GLY A 143 11.88 -10.49 -8.73
N PHE A 144 11.16 -11.61 -8.87
CA PHE A 144 10.67 -12.19 -10.13
C PHE A 144 9.63 -11.31 -10.88
N LEU A 145 9.23 -10.17 -10.31
CA LEU A 145 8.06 -9.38 -10.74
C LEU A 145 8.31 -8.46 -11.96
N ILE A 146 9.53 -8.44 -12.53
CA ILE A 146 9.98 -7.34 -13.40
C ILE A 146 10.31 -7.74 -14.83
N PRO A 147 10.74 -8.99 -15.16
CA PRO A 147 11.00 -9.30 -16.56
C PRO A 147 9.74 -9.29 -17.43
N GLU A 148 8.59 -9.76 -16.93
CA GLU A 148 7.38 -9.93 -17.76
C GLU A 148 6.39 -8.75 -17.72
N MET A 149 6.42 -7.90 -16.68
CA MET A 149 5.46 -6.80 -16.55
C MET A 149 5.88 -5.52 -17.29
N ASN A 150 7.12 -5.46 -17.78
CA ASN A 150 7.69 -4.27 -18.42
C ASN A 150 7.33 -4.13 -19.92
N MET A 151 6.50 -5.01 -20.50
CA MET A 151 6.36 -5.06 -21.95
C MET A 151 5.17 -4.31 -22.56
N LYS A 152 4.19 -3.79 -21.81
CA LYS A 152 3.04 -3.10 -22.43
C LYS A 152 2.32 -2.08 -21.56
N TRP A 153 2.88 -0.89 -21.34
CA TRP A 153 2.06 0.31 -21.07
C TRP A 153 2.71 1.55 -21.67
N GLN A 154 2.58 1.70 -23.00
CA GLN A 154 2.63 3.01 -23.64
C GLN A 154 1.28 3.71 -23.42
N ILE A 155 1.36 4.82 -22.70
CA ILE A 155 0.48 6.00 -22.66
C ILE A 155 -0.73 5.92 -23.62
N ARG A 156 -1.93 6.06 -23.05
CA ARG A 156 -3.05 6.74 -23.70
C ARG A 156 -3.55 7.83 -22.77
#